data_AF-F5H571-F1
#
_entry.id   AF-F5H571-F1
#
_cell.length_a   1.000
_cell.length_b   1.000
_cell.length_c   1.000
_cell.angle_alpha   90.00
_cell.angle_beta   90.00
_cell.angle_gamma   90.00
#
_symmetry.space_group_name_H-M   'P 1'
#
loop_
_entity.id
_entity.type
_entity.pdbx_description
1 polymer ?
#
loop_
_entity_poly.entity_id
_entity_poly.type
_entity_poly.pdbx_seq_one_letter_code
_entity_poly.pdbx_strand_id
1 'polypeptide(L)'
;MAELSEEALLSVLPTIRVPKAGDRVHKDECAFSFDTPESEGGLYICMNTFLGFGKQYVERHFNKTGQRVYLHLRRTRRPKEEDPATGTGDPPRKKPTRLAIGVEGGFDLSEEKFELDEDVKYTQRVDYIMQLPVPMD
;
A
#
# COMPACT_ATOMS: atom_id res chain seq x y z
N MET A 1 -11.83 14.43 -3.22
CA MET A 1 -10.44 14.41 -3.72
C MET A 1 -9.98 15.85 -3.66
N ALA A 2 -9.05 16.19 -2.77
CA ALA A 2 -8.49 17.53 -2.75
C ALA A 2 -7.59 17.67 -4.00
N GLU A 3 -7.92 18.62 -4.87
CA GLU A 3 -7.07 19.02 -5.98
C GLU A 3 -5.75 19.57 -5.39
N LEU A 4 -4.63 19.02 -5.83
CA LEU A 4 -3.31 19.52 -5.49
C LEU A 4 -3.19 20.96 -5.98
N SER A 5 -2.96 21.94 -5.10
CA SER A 5 -2.55 23.26 -5.59
C SER A 5 -1.11 23.15 -6.10
N GLU A 6 -0.89 23.55 -7.35
CA GLU A 6 0.43 23.54 -8.00
C GLU A 6 1.49 24.24 -7.14
N GLU A 7 1.10 25.34 -6.50
CA GLU A 7 1.91 26.11 -5.55
C GLU A 7 2.43 25.27 -4.37
N ALA A 8 1.56 24.45 -3.78
CA ALA A 8 1.95 23.62 -2.65
C ALA A 8 2.96 22.56 -3.10
N LEU A 9 2.78 21.95 -4.28
CA LEU A 9 3.71 20.96 -4.82
C LEU A 9 5.08 21.60 -5.12
N LEU A 10 5.10 22.76 -5.78
CA LEU A 10 6.32 23.50 -6.08
C LEU A 10 7.14 23.82 -4.83
N SER A 11 6.48 24.16 -3.71
CA SER A 11 7.16 24.47 -2.44
C SER A 11 7.91 23.29 -1.83
N VAL A 12 7.52 22.05 -2.16
CA VAL A 12 8.06 20.83 -1.57
C VAL A 12 8.90 20.00 -2.54
N LEU A 13 8.94 20.36 -3.82
CA LEU A 13 9.76 19.68 -4.84
C LEU A 13 11.23 19.45 -4.41
N PRO A 14 11.93 20.39 -3.75
CA PRO A 14 13.31 20.17 -3.32
C PRO A 14 13.49 19.03 -2.31
N THR A 15 12.41 18.62 -1.64
CA THR A 15 12.41 17.54 -0.66
C THR A 15 12.16 16.16 -1.29
N ILE A 16 11.79 16.11 -2.57
CA ILE A 16 11.53 14.87 -3.29
C ILE A 16 12.86 14.36 -3.85
N ARG A 17 13.25 13.15 -3.42
CA ARG A 17 14.42 12.45 -3.91
C ARG A 17 14.00 11.28 -4.81
N VAL A 18 14.84 10.97 -5.78
CA VAL A 18 14.72 9.76 -6.61
C VAL A 18 15.62 8.67 -6.02
N PRO A 19 15.09 7.48 -5.68
CA PRO A 19 15.90 6.37 -5.18
C PRO A 19 17.00 5.93 -6.16
N LYS A 20 18.19 5.62 -5.65
CA LYS A 20 19.32 5.06 -6.40
C LYS A 20 19.53 3.58 -6.06
N ALA A 21 20.40 2.89 -6.80
CA ALA A 21 20.63 1.44 -6.64
C ALA A 21 21.05 0.98 -5.23
N GLY A 22 21.61 1.88 -4.39
CA GLY A 22 21.97 1.57 -3.00
C GLY A 22 20.96 2.06 -1.95
N ASP A 23 19.89 2.75 -2.36
CA ASP A 23 18.89 3.27 -1.42
C ASP A 23 17.92 2.16 -1.00
N ARG A 24 17.62 2.11 0.30
CA ARG A 24 16.62 1.20 0.85
C ARG A 24 15.25 1.86 0.79
N VAL A 25 14.33 1.26 0.05
CA VAL A 25 12.95 1.72 -0.09
C VAL A 25 12.03 0.78 0.68
N HIS A 26 11.53 1.23 1.82
CA HIS A 26 10.67 0.46 2.72
C HIS A 26 9.21 0.54 2.27
N LYS A 27 8.88 -0.16 1.18
CA LYS A 27 7.55 -0.14 0.56
C LYS A 27 6.61 -1.27 1.00
N ASP A 28 7.13 -2.23 1.79
CA ASP A 28 6.41 -3.45 2.12
C ASP A 28 5.70 -3.38 3.49
N GLU A 29 6.26 -2.64 4.45
CA GLU A 29 5.72 -2.54 5.82
C GLU A 29 6.02 -1.17 6.46
N CYS A 30 5.17 -0.77 7.41
CA CYS A 30 5.32 0.44 8.22
C CYS A 30 6.49 0.34 9.20
N ALA A 31 7.22 1.45 9.38
CA ALA A 31 8.33 1.52 10.34
C ALA A 31 7.91 1.43 11.83
N PHE A 32 6.62 1.55 12.15
CA PHE A 32 6.09 1.58 13.52
C PHE A 32 5.02 0.53 13.83
N SER A 33 4.47 -0.13 12.80
CA SER A 33 3.37 -1.10 12.92
C SER A 33 3.51 -2.16 11.82
N PHE A 34 2.65 -3.17 11.85
CA PHE A 34 2.58 -4.19 10.81
C PHE A 34 1.66 -3.78 9.64
N ASP A 35 1.41 -2.48 9.47
CA ASP A 35 0.61 -2.01 8.34
C ASP A 35 1.40 -2.21 7.04
N THR A 36 0.72 -2.77 6.04
CA THR A 36 1.26 -3.05 4.70
C THR A 36 0.44 -2.30 3.65
N PRO A 37 0.84 -2.30 2.37
CA PRO A 37 -0.01 -1.78 1.31
C PRO A 37 -1.41 -2.41 1.24
N GLU A 38 -1.58 -3.65 1.74
CA GLU A 38 -2.87 -4.35 1.78
C GLU A 38 -3.74 -3.94 2.98
N SER A 39 -3.17 -3.29 3.99
CA SER A 39 -3.91 -2.82 5.17
C SER A 39 -4.93 -1.74 4.81
N GLU A 40 -5.94 -1.60 5.67
CA GLU A 40 -6.91 -0.51 5.54
C GLU A 40 -6.20 0.85 5.62
N GLY A 41 -6.29 1.63 4.55
CA GLY A 41 -5.61 2.92 4.45
C GLY A 41 -4.23 2.88 3.81
N GLY A 42 -3.70 1.71 3.44
CA GLY A 42 -2.45 1.55 2.68
C GLY A 42 -1.18 2.04 3.40
N LEU A 43 -0.10 2.18 2.63
CA LEU A 43 1.21 2.57 3.12
C LEU A 43 1.67 3.90 2.50
N TYR A 44 2.18 4.80 3.32
CA TYR A 44 2.68 6.12 2.93
C TYR A 44 4.22 6.12 2.96
N ILE A 45 4.84 6.21 1.79
CA ILE A 45 6.30 6.16 1.63
C ILE A 45 6.82 7.59 1.50
N CYS A 46 7.67 8.02 2.44
CA CYS A 46 8.28 9.35 2.39
C CYS A 46 9.17 9.51 1.15
N MET A 47 8.90 10.51 0.30
CA MET A 47 9.69 10.70 -0.93
C MET A 47 11.09 11.29 -0.71
N ASN A 48 11.48 11.57 0.54
CA ASN A 48 12.85 12.00 0.89
C ASN A 48 13.69 10.86 1.50
N THR A 49 13.11 10.11 2.43
CA THR A 49 13.81 9.10 3.24
C THR A 49 13.49 7.66 2.82
N PHE A 50 12.46 7.47 2.00
CA PHE A 50 11.98 6.17 1.51
C PHE A 50 11.51 5.21 2.62
N LEU A 51 11.17 5.74 3.79
CA LEU A 51 10.53 5.00 4.88
C LEU A 51 9.01 4.90 4.65
N GLY A 52 8.43 3.72 4.91
CA GLY A 52 7.00 3.47 4.86
C GLY A 52 6.32 3.71 6.20
N PHE A 53 5.13 4.29 6.19
CA PHE A 53 4.32 4.57 7.37
C PHE A 53 2.84 4.22 7.11
N GLY A 54 2.21 3.50 8.02
CA GLY A 54 0.76 3.31 8.00
C GLY A 54 0.00 4.62 8.23
N LYS A 55 -1.28 4.63 7.88
CA LYS A 55 -2.16 5.81 7.98
C LYS A 55 -2.10 6.51 9.35
N GLN A 56 -2.04 5.74 10.44
CA GLN A 56 -1.99 6.28 11.81
C GLN A 56 -0.64 6.91 12.18
N TYR A 57 0.45 6.57 11.49
CA TYR A 57 1.82 6.94 11.88
C TYR A 57 2.48 7.96 10.96
N VAL A 58 1.97 8.16 9.75
CA VAL A 58 2.51 9.17 8.82
C VAL A 58 2.43 10.59 9.41
N GLU A 59 1.46 10.88 10.28
CA GLU A 59 1.36 12.16 10.98
C GLU A 59 2.53 12.41 11.91
N ARG A 60 2.89 11.36 12.66
CA ARG A 60 3.99 11.40 13.60
C ARG A 60 5.30 11.67 12.88
N HIS A 61 5.49 11.09 11.70
CA HIS A 61 6.67 11.36 10.88
C HIS A 61 6.68 12.81 10.37
N PHE A 62 5.56 13.32 9.85
CA PHE A 62 5.42 14.72 9.44
C PHE A 62 5.73 15.69 10.59
N ASN A 63 5.10 15.52 11.76
CA ASN A 63 5.29 16.40 12.92
C ASN A 63 6.74 16.40 13.43
N LYS A 64 7.48 15.30 13.23
CA LYS A 64 8.89 15.20 13.67
C LYS A 64 9.90 15.72 12.66
N THR A 65 9.61 15.60 11.37
CA THR A 65 10.62 15.84 10.30
C THR A 65 10.28 17.02 9.39
N GLY A 66 9.03 17.51 9.45
CA GLY A 66 8.51 18.50 8.52
C GLY A 66 8.13 17.94 7.16
N GLN A 67 8.24 16.63 6.92
CA GLN A 67 8.06 16.06 5.58
C GLN A 67 6.60 15.89 5.19
N ARG A 68 6.25 16.46 4.02
CA ARG A 68 4.87 16.68 3.57
C ARG A 68 4.46 15.79 2.39
N VAL A 69 5.43 15.22 1.68
CA VAL A 69 5.20 14.47 0.44
C VAL A 69 5.43 12.99 0.66
N TYR A 70 4.38 12.21 0.40
CA TYR A 70 4.41 10.76 0.51
C TYR A 70 3.78 10.12 -0.73
N LEU A 71 4.38 9.03 -1.17
CA LEU A 71 3.78 8.12 -2.12
C LEU A 71 2.84 7.18 -1.35
N HIS A 72 1.55 7.25 -1.64
CA HIS A 72 0.54 6.37 -1.05
C HIS A 72 0.36 5.13 -1.93
N LEU A 73 0.77 3.98 -1.39
CA LEU A 73 0.68 2.68 -2.03
C LEU A 73 -0.43 1.87 -1.37
N ARG A 74 -1.41 1.44 -2.16
CA ARG A 74 -2.49 0.55 -1.71
C ARG A 74 -2.62 -0.65 -2.64
N ARG A 75 -2.61 -1.84 -2.05
CA ARG A 75 -2.84 -3.12 -2.73
C ARG A 75 -4.21 -3.65 -2.34
N THR A 76 -4.96 -4.14 -3.31
CA THR A 76 -6.25 -4.78 -3.09
C THR A 76 -6.28 -6.13 -3.77
N ARG A 77 -6.76 -7.15 -3.07
CA ARG A 77 -6.95 -8.49 -3.65
C ARG A 77 -8.30 -8.54 -4.34
N ARG A 78 -8.32 -8.81 -5.64
CA ARG A 78 -9.54 -9.10 -6.39
C ARG A 78 -9.61 -10.60 -6.65
N PRO A 79 -10.72 -11.28 -6.35
CA PRO A 79 -10.89 -12.67 -6.79
C PRO A 79 -10.90 -12.70 -8.32
N LYS A 80 -10.20 -13.67 -8.92
CA LYS A 80 -10.36 -13.93 -10.36
C LYS A 80 -11.79 -14.34 -10.62
N GLU A 81 -12.43 -13.74 -11.62
CA GLU A 81 -13.71 -14.24 -12.12
C GLU A 81 -13.47 -15.65 -12.67
N GLU A 82 -14.23 -16.64 -12.22
CA GLU A 82 -14.18 -17.98 -12.82
C GLU A 82 -14.76 -17.85 -14.24
N ASP A 83 -13.95 -18.07 -15.27
CA ASP A 83 -14.41 -18.11 -16.66
C ASP A 83 -15.57 -19.14 -16.77
N PRO A 84 -16.79 -18.73 -17.16
CA PRO A 84 -17.90 -19.67 -17.38
C PRO A 84 -17.70 -20.55 -18.63
N ALA A 85 -16.55 -20.45 -19.31
CA ALA A 85 -16.23 -21.16 -20.54
C ALA A 85 -15.69 -22.59 -20.33
N THR A 86 -15.53 -23.07 -19.08
CA THR A 86 -15.40 -24.51 -18.78
C THR A 86 -16.72 -25.09 -18.30
N GLY A 87 -17.80 -24.79 -19.03
CA GLY A 87 -18.99 -25.63 -19.03
C GLY A 87 -18.68 -26.94 -19.76
N THR A 88 -18.21 -27.97 -19.03
CA THR A 88 -18.46 -29.41 -19.27
C THR A 88 -17.68 -30.28 -18.27
N GLY A 89 -18.33 -30.65 -17.17
CA GLY A 89 -18.15 -31.97 -16.55
C GLY A 89 -16.81 -32.36 -15.94
N ASP A 90 -16.13 -31.50 -15.17
CA ASP A 90 -15.02 -31.96 -14.32
C ASP A 90 -15.54 -32.58 -13.00
N PRO A 91 -15.00 -33.72 -12.52
CA PRO A 91 -15.46 -34.38 -11.30
C PRO A 91 -15.27 -33.46 -10.08
N PRO A 92 -16.01 -33.67 -8.98
CA PRO A 92 -15.93 -32.80 -7.80
C PRO A 92 -14.48 -32.75 -7.33
N ARG A 93 -13.86 -31.55 -7.39
CA ARG A 93 -12.47 -31.26 -6.97
C ARG A 93 -12.09 -32.23 -5.85
N LYS A 94 -11.21 -33.20 -6.15
CA LYS A 94 -10.88 -34.30 -5.22
C LYS A 94 -10.56 -33.66 -3.87
N LYS A 95 -11.43 -33.84 -2.88
CA LYS A 95 -11.19 -33.33 -1.53
C LYS A 95 -9.81 -33.86 -1.10
N PRO A 96 -8.88 -32.99 -0.65
CA PRO A 96 -7.57 -33.44 -0.21
C PRO A 96 -7.73 -34.59 0.78
N THR A 97 -7.17 -35.74 0.44
CA THR A 97 -7.20 -36.95 1.26
C THR A 97 -6.03 -36.98 2.23
N ARG A 98 -5.01 -36.14 1.98
CA ARG A 98 -3.84 -35.95 2.83
C ARG A 98 -3.70 -34.48 3.23
N LEU A 99 -3.38 -34.23 4.50
CA LEU A 99 -3.00 -32.91 5.00
C LEU A 99 -1.53 -32.62 4.66
N ALA A 100 -1.20 -32.60 3.37
CA ALA A 100 0.14 -32.34 2.87
C ALA A 100 0.07 -31.40 1.67
N ILE A 101 1.09 -30.57 1.48
CA ILE A 101 1.14 -29.54 0.42
C ILE A 101 1.96 -30.08 -0.75
N GLY A 102 1.46 -29.98 -1.99
CA GLY A 102 2.22 -30.29 -3.21
C GLY A 102 2.50 -31.78 -3.45
N VAL A 103 1.72 -32.67 -2.84
CA VAL A 103 1.81 -34.13 -3.05
C VAL A 103 0.51 -34.68 -3.63
N GLU A 104 0.57 -35.82 -4.30
CA GLU A 104 -0.62 -36.49 -4.83
C GLU A 104 -1.62 -36.81 -3.69
N GLY A 105 -2.83 -36.24 -3.81
CA GLY A 105 -3.89 -36.29 -2.78
C GLY A 105 -3.82 -35.21 -1.69
N GLY A 106 -2.87 -34.27 -1.79
CA GLY A 106 -2.69 -33.12 -0.88
C GLY A 106 -3.38 -31.83 -1.32
N PHE A 107 -3.14 -30.73 -0.60
CA PHE A 107 -3.54 -29.38 -1.00
C PHE A 107 -2.59 -28.87 -2.10
N ASP A 108 -3.17 -28.43 -3.21
CA ASP A 108 -2.44 -27.78 -4.28
C ASP A 108 -2.40 -26.26 -4.05
N LEU A 109 -1.21 -25.66 -4.16
CA LEU A 109 -0.96 -24.23 -3.98
C LEU A 109 -0.74 -23.50 -5.31
N SER A 110 -0.71 -24.20 -6.44
CA SER A 110 -0.42 -23.59 -7.75
C SER A 110 -1.56 -22.73 -8.29
N GLU A 111 -2.76 -22.83 -7.73
CA GLU A 111 -3.91 -22.01 -8.15
C GLU A 111 -3.88 -20.64 -7.44
N GLU A 112 -3.32 -19.63 -8.10
CA GLU A 112 -3.47 -18.23 -7.69
C GLU A 112 -4.93 -17.78 -7.90
N LYS A 113 -5.74 -17.88 -6.84
CA LYS A 113 -7.18 -17.55 -6.82
C LYS A 113 -7.49 -16.05 -6.84
N PHE A 114 -6.47 -15.21 -6.72
CA PHE A 114 -6.63 -13.76 -6.61
C PHE A 114 -5.67 -13.06 -7.56
N GLU A 115 -6.14 -11.96 -8.13
CA GLU A 115 -5.31 -10.93 -8.75
C GLU A 115 -5.03 -9.83 -7.73
N LEU A 116 -3.83 -9.27 -7.80
CA LEU A 116 -3.39 -8.16 -6.97
C LEU A 116 -3.47 -6.88 -7.78
N ASP A 117 -4.34 -5.98 -7.35
CA ASP A 117 -4.48 -4.66 -7.92
C ASP A 117 -3.72 -3.63 -7.10
N GLU A 118 -2.83 -2.89 -7.75
CA GLU A 118 -1.99 -1.85 -7.15
C GLU A 118 -2.46 -0.45 -7.55
N ASP A 119 -2.91 0.32 -6.56
CA ASP A 119 -3.20 1.75 -6.70
C ASP A 119 -2.04 2.56 -6.11
N VAL A 120 -1.39 3.38 -6.96
CA VAL A 120 -0.31 4.29 -6.57
C VAL A 120 -0.77 5.73 -6.71
N LYS A 121 -0.77 6.49 -5.61
CA LYS A 121 -1.19 7.89 -5.59
C LYS A 121 -0.15 8.75 -4.90
N TYR A 122 0.17 9.91 -5.49
CA TYR A 122 0.99 10.91 -4.81
C TYR A 122 0.11 11.67 -3.83
N THR A 123 0.39 11.55 -2.53
CA THR A 123 -0.32 12.30 -1.51
C THR A 123 0.59 13.37 -0.97
N GLN A 124 0.25 14.62 -1.25
CA GLN A 124 0.71 15.68 -0.37
C GLN A 124 -0.18 15.59 0.85
N ARG A 125 0.37 15.17 2.00
CA ARG A 125 -0.42 15.15 3.23
C ARG A 125 -0.66 16.60 3.64
N VAL A 126 -1.75 17.19 3.14
CA VAL A 126 -2.26 18.53 3.50
C VAL A 126 -3.65 18.44 4.13
N ASP A 127 -4.25 17.26 4.27
CA ASP A 127 -5.63 17.13 4.74
C ASP A 127 -5.81 16.97 6.26
N TYR A 128 -4.86 17.48 7.06
CA TYR A 128 -5.11 17.80 8.48
C TYR A 128 -4.29 19.04 8.90
N ILE A 129 -4.62 20.21 8.35
CA ILE A 129 -4.66 21.44 9.16
C ILE A 129 -6.10 21.56 9.64
N MET A 130 -6.49 20.71 10.59
CA MET A 130 -7.64 21.02 11.44
C MET A 130 -7.13 21.19 12.87
N GLN A 131 -7.05 22.46 13.24
CA GLN A 131 -6.97 23.01 14.59
C GLN A 131 -5.70 22.69 15.39
N LEU A 132 -4.62 23.40 15.08
CA LEU A 132 -3.93 24.07 16.17
C LEU A 132 -4.67 25.41 16.39
N PRO A 133 -5.06 25.78 17.62
CA PRO A 133 -5.57 27.11 17.87
C PRO A 133 -4.43 28.07 17.53
N VAL A 134 -4.63 28.88 16.50
CA VAL A 134 -3.80 30.07 16.29
C VAL A 134 -3.93 30.88 17.59
N PRO A 135 -2.86 31.19 18.33
CA PRO A 135 -2.96 32.20 19.36
C PRO A 135 -3.35 33.50 18.65
N MET A 136 -4.49 34.08 19.02
CA MET A 136 -4.75 35.48 18.72
C MET A 136 -3.77 36.29 19.55
N ASP A 137 -2.79 36.91 18.89
CA ASP A 137 -2.19 38.19 19.25
C ASP A 137 -1.72 38.88 17.96
#